data_AF-A0A1Q3N564-F1
#
_entry.id   AF-A0A1Q3N564-F1
#
_cell.length_a   1.000
_cell.length_b   1.000
_cell.length_c   1.000
_cell.angle_alpha   90.00
_cell.angle_beta   90.00
_cell.angle_gamma   90.00
#
_symmetry.space_group_name_H-M   'P 1'
#
loop_
_entity.id
_entity.type
_entity.pdbx_description
1 polymer ?
#
loop_
_entity_poly.entity_id
_entity_poly.type
_entity_poly.pdbx_seq_one_letter_code
_entity_poly.pdbx_strand_id
1 'polypeptide(L)'
;MIKTGKCKDYLVERSTTNQEELKDFSFANGKKLEEAILIKRHETKYWFLFSEWHLDNFYLILYPYDKNVSLAEIHKSSKSDSGIIHLLWTYRPIKQDGKNQEKVDHFKKYYISPDVEILYPTKDSELNDFYNEIFALLEIKIMADNLSDNISTQTRCFLEEKFKMK
;
A
#
# COMPACT_ATOMS: atom_id res chain seq x y z
N MET A 1 -26.10 -19.59 6.86
CA MET A 1 -25.94 -18.19 7.31
C MET A 1 -24.47 -17.97 7.66
N ILE A 2 -23.69 -17.42 6.74
CA ILE A 2 -22.30 -17.06 7.03
C ILE A 2 -22.36 -15.64 7.58
N LYS A 3 -21.98 -15.47 8.86
CA LYS A 3 -21.85 -14.16 9.47
C LYS A 3 -20.71 -13.44 8.74
N THR A 4 -21.04 -12.45 7.92
CA THR A 4 -20.12 -11.44 7.43
C THR A 4 -19.64 -10.64 8.63
N GLY A 5 -18.60 -11.16 9.30
CA GLY A 5 -17.90 -10.41 10.34
C GLY A 5 -17.22 -9.24 9.66
N LYS A 6 -17.71 -8.02 9.88
CA LYS A 6 -17.03 -6.78 9.49
C LYS A 6 -15.54 -6.93 9.80
N CYS A 7 -14.69 -6.72 8.79
CA CYS A 7 -13.28 -6.49 8.97
C CYS A 7 -13.09 -5.47 10.10
N LYS A 8 -12.32 -5.82 11.15
CA LYS A 8 -12.20 -4.97 12.34
C LYS A 8 -11.61 -3.61 11.98
N ASP A 9 -12.11 -2.55 12.60
CA ASP A 9 -11.46 -1.24 12.63
C ASP A 9 -10.13 -1.33 13.40
N TYR A 10 -9.11 -0.62 12.92
CA TYR A 10 -7.75 -0.70 13.46
C TYR A 10 -7.31 0.60 14.13
N LEU A 11 -6.47 0.45 15.15
CA LEU A 11 -5.80 1.56 15.81
C LEU A 11 -4.69 2.08 14.89
N VAL A 12 -4.98 3.18 14.20
CA VAL A 12 -3.95 3.93 13.46
C VAL A 12 -3.20 4.78 14.47
N GLU A 13 -2.05 4.31 14.94
CA GLU A 13 -1.15 5.11 15.78
C GLU A 13 -0.32 6.05 14.92
N ARG A 14 -0.86 7.23 14.62
CA ARG A 14 -0.08 8.28 13.96
C ARG A 14 0.98 8.79 14.91
N SER A 15 2.24 8.57 14.57
CA SER A 15 3.36 9.34 15.12
C SER A 15 3.95 10.16 14.00
N THR A 16 3.99 11.47 14.19
CA THR A 16 4.82 12.36 13.39
C THR A 16 6.24 12.19 13.88
N THR A 17 7.16 11.84 12.98
CA THR A 17 8.59 11.77 13.31
C THR A 17 9.33 12.97 12.73
N ASN A 18 10.47 13.32 13.34
CA ASN A 18 11.37 14.32 12.81
C ASN A 18 12.27 13.70 11.71
N GLN A 19 12.84 14.53 10.84
CA GLN A 19 13.70 14.05 9.75
C GLN A 19 14.92 13.24 10.24
N GLU A 20 15.32 13.39 11.50
CA GLU A 20 16.49 12.70 12.08
C GLU A 20 16.28 11.20 12.31
N GLU A 21 15.07 10.75 12.65
CA GLU A 21 14.77 9.31 12.80
C GLU A 21 14.65 8.59 11.45
N LEU A 22 14.57 9.33 10.35
CA LEU A 22 14.45 8.79 8.98
C LEU A 22 15.74 8.87 8.16
N LYS A 23 16.84 9.36 8.77
CA LYS A 23 18.13 9.58 8.10
C LYS A 23 18.74 8.34 7.41
N ASP A 24 18.41 7.15 7.89
CA ASP A 24 18.94 5.88 7.37
C ASP A 24 18.02 5.24 6.31
N PHE A 25 16.81 5.75 6.16
CA PHE A 25 15.93 5.37 5.06
C PHE A 25 16.47 6.02 3.79
N SER A 26 16.48 5.29 2.68
CA SER A 26 16.97 5.77 1.37
C SER A 26 16.09 6.89 0.77
N PHE A 27 15.37 7.65 1.59
CA PHE A 27 14.48 8.69 1.16
C PHE A 27 15.28 9.85 0.54
N ALA A 28 15.27 9.82 -0.79
CA ALA A 28 15.51 10.89 -1.72
C ALA A 28 16.90 11.54 -1.70
N ASN A 29 17.45 11.65 -2.91
CA ASN A 29 18.47 12.61 -3.31
C ASN A 29 18.05 14.07 -2.99
N GLY A 30 17.97 14.45 -1.71
CA GLY A 30 17.68 15.81 -1.23
C GLY A 30 16.23 16.30 -1.33
N LYS A 31 15.20 15.43 -1.32
CA LYS A 31 13.79 15.90 -1.34
C LYS A 31 13.24 16.14 0.06
N LYS A 32 12.32 17.10 0.18
CA LYS A 32 11.63 17.44 1.43
C LYS A 32 10.57 16.38 1.76
N LEU A 33 10.63 15.85 2.97
CA LEU A 33 9.58 15.02 3.57
C LEU A 33 8.55 15.95 4.19
N GLU A 34 7.28 15.83 3.79
CA GLU A 34 6.18 16.61 4.36
C GLU A 34 5.62 15.94 5.61
N GLU A 35 5.41 14.62 5.53
CA GLU A 35 4.83 13.86 6.63
C GLU A 35 5.34 12.43 6.60
N ALA A 36 5.54 11.86 7.79
CA ALA A 36 5.80 10.46 7.98
C ALA A 36 4.84 9.93 9.04
N ILE A 37 4.12 8.87 8.68
CA ILE A 37 3.11 8.27 9.54
C ILE A 37 3.45 6.80 9.72
N LEU A 38 3.63 6.38 10.97
CA LEU A 38 3.67 4.95 11.29
C LEU A 38 2.24 4.41 11.29
N ILE A 39 1.98 3.33 10.56
CA ILE A 39 0.71 2.62 10.60
C ILE A 39 0.97 1.19 11.08
N LYS A 40 0.20 0.73 12.07
CA LYS A 40 0.29 -0.62 12.63
C LYS A 40 -1.00 -1.41 12.34
N ARG A 41 -0.86 -2.62 11.81
CA ARG A 41 -1.92 -3.62 11.64
C ARG A 41 -1.44 -4.95 12.24
N HIS A 42 -1.97 -5.31 13.41
CA HIS A 42 -1.48 -6.46 14.21
C HIS A 42 0.04 -6.36 14.48
N GLU A 43 0.80 -7.38 14.07
CA GLU A 43 2.27 -7.41 14.19
C GLU A 43 2.96 -6.69 13.02
N THR A 44 2.23 -6.34 11.96
CA THR A 44 2.78 -5.64 10.79
C THR A 44 2.76 -4.14 11.03
N LYS A 45 3.88 -3.48 10.72
CA LYS A 45 4.02 -2.03 10.80
C LYS A 45 4.67 -1.50 9.52
N TYR A 46 4.12 -0.42 8.99
CA TYR A 46 4.64 0.26 7.83
C TYR A 46 4.77 1.75 8.07
N TRP A 47 5.85 2.34 7.59
CA TRP A 47 5.99 3.78 7.46
C TRP A 47 5.36 4.23 6.14
N PHE A 48 4.50 5.24 6.22
CA PHE A 48 3.91 5.95 5.10
C PHE A 48 4.59 7.31 5.03
N LEU A 49 5.43 7.50 4.01
CA LEU A 49 6.20 8.73 3.82
C LEU A 49 5.57 9.53 2.68
N PHE A 50 5.09 10.72 3.01
CA PHE A 50 4.55 11.70 2.08
C PHE A 50 5.59 12.78 1.81
N SER A 51 5.86 13.05 0.53
CA SER A 51 6.82 14.07 0.12
C SER A 51 6.24 14.96 -0.97
N GLU A 52 6.64 16.22 -0.93
CA GLU A 52 6.20 17.25 -1.87
C GLU A 52 6.74 16.96 -3.28
N TRP A 53 5.82 16.87 -4.25
CA TRP A 53 6.13 16.91 -5.67
C TRP A 53 5.00 17.64 -6.41
N HIS A 54 5.31 18.19 -7.58
CA HIS A 54 4.48 19.18 -8.31
C HIS A 54 2.97 18.91 -8.31
N LEU A 55 2.21 20.02 -8.27
CA LEU A 55 0.75 20.27 -8.18
C LEU A 55 -0.28 19.18 -8.59
N ASP A 56 0.09 18.15 -9.36
CA ASP A 56 -0.80 17.11 -9.86
C ASP A 56 -0.37 15.66 -9.51
N ASN A 57 0.75 15.47 -8.81
CA ASN A 57 1.29 14.14 -8.44
C ASN A 57 1.57 14.03 -6.93
N PHE A 58 1.21 12.91 -6.34
CA PHE A 58 1.58 12.56 -4.97
C PHE A 58 2.84 11.70 -4.94
N TYR A 59 3.57 11.73 -3.83
CA TYR A 59 4.68 10.81 -3.59
C TYR A 59 4.43 10.09 -2.27
N LEU A 60 3.92 8.87 -2.34
CA LEU A 60 3.76 7.98 -1.19
C LEU A 60 4.80 6.87 -1.27
N ILE A 61 5.72 6.81 -0.31
CA ILE A 61 6.61 5.66 -0.14
C ILE A 61 6.20 4.83 1.06
N LEU A 62 6.20 3.52 0.87
CA LEU A 62 5.81 2.53 1.85
C LEU A 62 7.03 1.70 2.26
N TYR A 63 7.46 1.83 3.52
CA TYR A 63 8.56 1.05 4.09
C TYR A 63 8.08 0.09 5.17
N PRO A 64 8.66 -1.12 5.29
CA PRO A 64 8.60 -1.90 6.52
C PRO A 64 9.17 -1.09 7.68
N TYR A 65 8.60 -1.23 8.87
CA TYR A 65 9.04 -0.49 10.07
C TYR A 65 10.54 -0.65 10.37
N ASP A 66 11.09 -1.84 10.13
CA ASP A 66 12.45 -2.26 10.50
C ASP A 66 13.40 -2.36 9.29
N LYS A 67 13.02 -1.86 8.11
CA LYS A 67 13.83 -1.97 6.89
C LYS A 67 13.93 -0.66 6.14
N ASN A 68 15.12 -0.40 5.61
CA ASN A 68 15.44 0.80 4.84
C ASN A 68 15.28 0.58 3.32
N VAL A 69 14.42 -0.35 2.91
CA VAL A 69 14.10 -0.61 1.49
C VAL A 69 12.59 -0.47 1.31
N SER A 70 12.19 0.38 0.36
CA SER A 70 10.78 0.61 0.04
C SER A 70 10.15 -0.66 -0.51
N LEU A 71 8.93 -0.97 -0.06
CA LEU A 71 8.13 -2.04 -0.64
C LEU A 71 7.36 -1.56 -1.87
N ALA A 72 6.86 -0.34 -1.82
CA ALA A 72 6.15 0.28 -2.93
C ALA A 72 6.34 1.79 -2.88
N GLU A 73 6.41 2.38 -4.06
CA GLU A 73 6.41 3.81 -4.26
C GLU A 73 5.31 4.14 -5.25
N ILE A 74 4.46 5.09 -4.88
CA ILE A 74 3.32 5.49 -5.68
C ILE A 74 3.46 6.98 -5.99
N HIS A 75 3.51 7.31 -7.28
CA HIS A 75 3.90 8.62 -7.79
C HIS A 75 2.89 9.27 -8.73
N LYS A 76 1.79 8.57 -9.05
CA LYS A 76 0.89 8.92 -10.13
C LYS A 76 -0.54 8.93 -9.64
N SER A 77 -1.23 10.05 -9.81
CA SER A 77 -2.67 10.16 -9.56
C SER A 77 -3.42 10.38 -10.85
N SER A 78 -4.68 9.94 -10.86
CA SER A 78 -5.70 10.49 -11.73
C SER A 78 -6.81 11.12 -10.89
N LYS A 79 -7.52 12.07 -11.49
CA LYS A 79 -8.70 12.69 -10.91
C LYS A 79 -9.86 12.46 -11.86
N SER A 80 -10.97 11.92 -11.36
CA SER A 80 -12.19 11.74 -12.14
C SER A 80 -12.89 13.09 -12.40
N ASP A 81 -13.86 13.11 -13.32
CA ASP A 81 -14.72 14.27 -13.55
C ASP A 81 -15.52 14.69 -12.31
N SER A 82 -15.83 13.73 -11.42
CA SER A 82 -16.48 13.98 -10.12
C SER A 82 -15.50 14.49 -9.04
N GLY A 83 -14.23 14.63 -9.38
CA GLY A 83 -13.19 15.14 -8.49
C GLY A 83 -12.56 14.09 -7.56
N ILE A 84 -12.90 12.81 -7.72
CA ILE A 84 -12.34 11.71 -6.94
C ILE A 84 -10.91 11.45 -7.38
N ILE A 85 -9.99 11.34 -6.41
CA ILE A 85 -8.57 11.11 -6.68
C ILE A 85 -8.28 9.61 -6.55
N HIS A 86 -7.66 9.05 -7.57
CA HIS A 86 -7.18 7.68 -7.61
C HIS A 86 -5.65 7.68 -7.63
N LEU A 87 -5.05 6.92 -6.73
CA LEU A 87 -3.63 6.63 -6.71
C LEU A 87 -3.37 5.43 -7.62
N LEU A 88 -2.44 5.58 -8.56
CA LEU A 88 -2.14 4.59 -9.59
C LEU A 88 -0.80 3.92 -9.30
N TRP A 89 -0.82 2.59 -9.15
CA TRP A 89 0.37 1.80 -8.91
C TRP A 89 0.41 0.56 -9.80
N THR A 90 1.57 0.22 -10.35
CA THR A 90 1.75 -0.98 -11.16
C THR A 90 2.71 -1.94 -10.47
N TYR A 91 2.29 -3.17 -10.25
CA TYR A 91 3.17 -4.23 -9.77
C TYR A 91 4.25 -4.55 -10.82
N ARG A 92 5.50 -4.48 -10.39
CA ARG A 92 6.67 -4.84 -11.20
C ARG A 92 7.65 -5.63 -10.34
N PRO A 93 7.87 -6.93 -10.62
CA PRO A 93 8.90 -7.71 -9.94
C PRO A 93 10.28 -7.09 -10.16
N ILE A 94 11.04 -6.90 -9.08
CA ILE A 94 12.36 -6.25 -9.14
C ILE A 94 13.49 -7.27 -9.37
N LYS A 95 13.36 -8.48 -8.80
CA LYS A 95 14.39 -9.53 -8.89
C LYS A 95 14.43 -10.11 -10.31
N GLN A 96 15.60 -10.08 -10.95
CA GLN A 96 15.82 -10.69 -12.27
C GLN A 96 16.20 -12.18 -12.14
N ASP A 97 15.30 -12.99 -11.57
CA ASP A 97 15.51 -14.43 -11.35
C ASP A 97 14.84 -15.32 -12.42
N GLY A 98 14.40 -14.71 -13.53
CA GLY A 98 13.70 -15.40 -14.62
C GLY A 98 12.24 -15.74 -14.33
N LYS A 99 11.72 -15.45 -13.13
CA LYS A 99 10.35 -15.80 -12.72
C LYS A 99 9.37 -14.63 -12.75
N ASN A 100 9.71 -13.55 -13.46
CA ASN A 100 8.90 -12.31 -13.44
C ASN A 100 7.46 -12.53 -13.90
N GLN A 101 7.26 -13.35 -14.94
CA GLN A 101 5.91 -13.65 -15.43
C GLN A 101 5.09 -14.41 -14.38
N GLU A 102 5.68 -15.45 -13.75
CA GLU A 102 5.02 -16.21 -12.68
C GLU A 102 4.62 -15.31 -11.51
N LYS A 103 5.48 -14.36 -11.13
CA LYS A 103 5.20 -13.40 -10.06
C LYS A 103 4.06 -12.45 -10.44
N VAL A 104 4.03 -11.96 -11.69
CA VAL A 104 2.92 -11.12 -12.18
C VAL A 104 1.62 -11.90 -12.20
N ASP A 105 1.64 -13.14 -12.68
CA ASP A 105 0.45 -13.99 -12.70
C ASP A 105 -0.02 -14.32 -11.29
N HIS A 106 0.90 -14.53 -10.35
CA HIS A 106 0.60 -14.71 -8.93
C HIS A 106 -0.10 -13.49 -8.33
N PHE A 107 0.45 -12.28 -8.55
CA PHE A 107 -0.18 -11.03 -8.11
C PHE A 107 -1.60 -10.86 -8.68
N LYS A 108 -1.78 -11.16 -9.98
CA LYS A 108 -3.08 -11.06 -10.66
C LYS A 108 -4.14 -12.03 -10.14
N LYS A 109 -3.77 -13.12 -9.46
CA LYS A 109 -4.76 -13.98 -8.78
C LYS A 109 -5.58 -13.21 -7.75
N TYR A 110 -5.03 -12.14 -7.17
CA TYR A 110 -5.65 -11.38 -6.09
C TYR A 110 -6.18 -10.01 -6.53
N TYR A 111 -5.42 -9.27 -7.35
CA TYR A 111 -5.80 -7.93 -7.81
C TYR A 111 -6.40 -7.90 -9.22
N ILE A 112 -6.53 -9.05 -9.89
CA ILE A 112 -7.04 -9.24 -11.28
C ILE A 112 -6.12 -8.63 -12.36
N SER A 113 -5.54 -7.47 -12.07
CA SER A 113 -4.64 -6.67 -12.89
C SER A 113 -3.34 -6.39 -12.13
N PRO A 114 -2.18 -6.26 -12.82
CA PRO A 114 -0.97 -5.72 -12.20
C PRO A 114 -1.07 -4.20 -11.96
N ASP A 115 -1.96 -3.52 -12.67
CA ASP A 115 -2.27 -2.11 -12.45
C ASP A 115 -3.37 -1.99 -11.41
N VAL A 116 -3.07 -1.27 -10.33
CA VAL A 116 -3.92 -1.09 -9.15
C VAL A 116 -4.29 0.38 -9.01
N GLU A 117 -5.58 0.60 -8.77
CA GLU A 117 -6.14 1.90 -8.43
C GLU A 117 -6.63 1.91 -6.98
N ILE A 118 -6.09 2.82 -6.18
CA ILE A 118 -6.45 3.01 -4.77
C ILE A 118 -7.14 4.36 -4.62
N LEU A 119 -8.29 4.40 -3.96
CA LEU A 119 -8.98 5.65 -3.69
C LEU A 119 -8.23 6.47 -2.63
N TYR A 120 -7.94 7.73 -2.94
CA TYR A 120 -7.33 8.62 -1.96
C TYR A 120 -8.40 9.12 -0.95
N PRO A 121 -8.14 9.03 0.36
CA PRO A 121 -9.10 9.44 1.38
C PRO A 121 -9.18 10.97 1.44
N THR A 122 -10.37 11.52 1.22
CA THR A 122 -10.66 12.95 1.34
C THR A 122 -11.36 13.30 2.66
N LYS A 123 -11.80 12.28 3.41
CA LYS A 123 -12.48 12.39 4.70
C LYS A 123 -11.93 11.37 5.68
N ASP A 124 -12.02 11.68 6.97
CA ASP A 124 -11.53 10.78 8.03
C ASP A 124 -12.19 9.39 8.01
N SER A 125 -13.47 9.34 7.63
CA SER A 125 -14.22 8.08 7.49
C SER A 125 -13.66 7.13 6.43
N GLU A 126 -12.85 7.63 5.50
CA GLU A 126 -12.29 6.86 4.37
C GLU A 126 -10.88 6.34 4.68
N LEU A 127 -10.25 6.81 5.77
CA LEU A 127 -8.87 6.48 6.12
C LEU A 127 -8.67 4.99 6.39
N ASN A 128 -9.62 4.35 7.09
CA ASN A 128 -9.50 2.93 7.43
C ASN A 128 -9.48 2.06 6.17
N ASP A 129 -10.34 2.34 5.20
CA ASP A 129 -10.39 1.62 3.92
C ASP A 129 -9.11 1.86 3.12
N PHE A 130 -8.63 3.10 3.08
CA PHE A 130 -7.36 3.44 2.44
C PHE A 130 -6.19 2.65 3.03
N TYR A 131 -6.02 2.65 4.36
CA TYR A 131 -4.92 1.92 5.00
C TYR A 131 -5.06 0.41 4.78
N ASN A 132 -6.27 -0.15 4.90
CA ASN A 132 -6.49 -1.56 4.64
C ASN A 132 -6.10 -1.96 3.21
N GLU A 133 -6.43 -1.12 2.24
CA GLU A 133 -6.04 -1.35 0.86
C GLU A 133 -4.53 -1.34 0.67
N ILE A 134 -3.83 -0.39 1.29
CA ILE A 134 -2.36 -0.32 1.20
C ILE A 134 -1.72 -1.55 1.85
N PHE A 135 -2.19 -1.98 3.02
CA PHE A 135 -1.66 -3.20 3.64
C PHE A 135 -1.93 -4.45 2.79
N ALA A 136 -3.12 -4.54 2.18
CA ALA A 136 -3.45 -5.61 1.25
C ALA A 136 -2.50 -5.61 0.05
N LEU A 137 -2.27 -4.45 -0.56
CA LEU A 137 -1.34 -4.27 -1.67
C LEU A 137 0.06 -4.78 -1.33
N LEU A 138 0.59 -4.34 -0.18
CA LEU A 138 1.95 -4.69 0.25
C LEU A 138 2.09 -6.18 0.56
N GLU A 139 1.09 -6.78 1.20
CA GLU A 139 1.10 -8.21 1.50
C GLU A 139 1.04 -9.05 0.22
N ILE A 140 0.12 -8.72 -0.71
CA ILE A 140 0.05 -9.41 -2.00
C ILE A 140 1.32 -9.22 -2.82
N LYS A 141 1.93 -8.03 -2.78
CA LYS A 141 3.24 -7.80 -3.40
C LYS A 141 4.31 -8.73 -2.83
N ILE A 142 4.45 -8.79 -1.50
CA ILE A 142 5.44 -9.65 -0.82
C ILE A 142 5.19 -11.12 -1.15
N MET A 143 3.92 -11.55 -1.17
CA MET A 143 3.53 -12.91 -1.56
C MET A 143 3.94 -13.21 -3.01
N ALA A 144 3.61 -12.33 -3.94
CA ALA A 144 3.94 -12.48 -5.34
C ALA A 144 5.46 -12.50 -5.57
N ASP A 145 6.22 -11.60 -4.93
CA ASP A 145 7.68 -11.56 -4.99
C ASP A 145 8.34 -12.87 -4.50
N ASN A 146 7.67 -13.59 -3.58
CA ASN A 146 8.14 -14.85 -3.00
C ASN A 146 7.45 -16.10 -3.56
N LEU A 147 6.48 -15.94 -4.49
CA LEU A 147 5.63 -17.03 -4.98
C LEU A 147 4.99 -17.86 -3.86
N SER A 148 4.44 -17.18 -2.84
CA SER A 148 3.81 -17.77 -1.65
C SER A 148 2.29 -17.53 -1.64
N ASP A 149 1.52 -18.49 -1.12
CA ASP A 149 0.06 -18.38 -0.98
C ASP A 149 -0.39 -18.05 0.46
N ASN A 150 0.55 -17.66 1.34
CA ASN A 150 0.25 -17.32 2.73
C ASN A 150 -0.30 -15.89 2.88
N ILE A 151 -1.61 -15.75 2.65
CA ILE A 151 -2.37 -14.52 2.87
C ILE A 151 -3.03 -14.51 4.25
N SER A 152 -2.94 -13.37 4.94
CA SER A 152 -3.68 -13.13 6.17
C SER A 152 -5.18 -13.16 5.94
N THR A 153 -5.94 -13.59 6.96
CA THR A 153 -7.40 -13.59 6.92
C THR A 153 -7.94 -12.19 6.62
N GLN A 154 -7.29 -11.15 7.13
CA GLN A 154 -7.69 -9.75 6.96
C GLN A 154 -7.58 -9.31 5.51
N THR A 155 -6.43 -9.54 4.87
CA THR A 155 -6.25 -9.19 3.46
C THR A 155 -7.18 -10.00 2.58
N ARG A 156 -7.42 -11.28 2.91
CA ARG A 156 -8.42 -12.09 2.22
C ARG A 156 -9.83 -11.48 2.33
N CYS A 157 -10.30 -11.17 3.53
CA CYS A 157 -11.63 -10.58 3.72
C CYS A 157 -11.77 -9.23 3.01
N PHE A 158 -10.75 -8.37 3.06
CA PHE A 158 -10.75 -7.10 2.33
C PHE A 158 -10.86 -7.30 0.82
N LEU A 159 -10.08 -8.22 0.24
CA LEU A 159 -10.12 -8.51 -1.20
C LEU A 159 -11.46 -9.13 -1.63
N GLU A 160 -12.04 -10.01 -0.81
CA GLU A 160 -13.38 -10.57 -1.04
C GLU A 160 -14.45 -9.47 -1.05
N GLU A 161 -14.39 -8.52 -0.11
CA GLU A 161 -15.30 -7.36 -0.07
C GLU A 161 -15.08 -6.43 -1.28
N LYS A 162 -13.83 -6.11 -1.61
CA LYS A 162 -13.47 -5.18 -2.69
C LYS A 162 -13.81 -5.72 -4.07
N PHE A 163 -13.43 -6.97 -4.35
CA PHE A 163 -13.55 -7.57 -5.68
C PHE A 163 -14.73 -8.54 -5.82
N LYS A 164 -15.55 -8.72 -4.76
CA LYS A 164 -16.64 -9.70 -4.71
C LYS A 164 -16.17 -11.11 -5.09
N MET A 165 -14.93 -11.46 -4.76
CA MET A 165 -14.41 -12.80 -5.03
C MET A 165 -15.24 -13.79 -4.20
N LYS A 166 -15.85 -14.77 -4.88
CA LYS A 166 -16.62 -15.86 -4.28
C LYS A 166 -15.79 -17.14 -4.24
#